data_AF-A0A531K392-F1
#
_entry.id   AF-A0A531K392-F1
#
_cell.length_a   1.000
_cell.length_b   1.000
_cell.length_c   1.000
_cell.angle_alpha   90.00
_cell.angle_beta   90.00
_cell.angle_gamma   90.00
#
_symmetry.space_group_name_H-M   'P 1'
#
loop_
_entity.id
_entity.type
_entity.pdbx_description
1 polymer ?
#
loop_
_entity_poly.entity_id
_entity_poly.type
_entity_poly.pdbx_seq_one_letter_code
_entity_poly.pdbx_strand_id
1 'polypeptide(L)'
;MIQHIAGVAFSSRVLRSAVALANIVVTRPMLRAADALVFISDTVRHDLVGTPARMPCSLLFNGVDSAVFHPSEGLAPEPDALAGMPIAPGTRRILFVGRYVEKKGLRVVRALAASREDLAFLMVGSG
;
A
#
# COMPACT_ATOMS: atom_id res chain seq x y z
N MET A 1 19.86 5.76 -5.95
CA MET A 1 19.41 4.48 -5.35
C MET A 1 18.04 4.69 -4.73
N ILE A 2 17.06 3.84 -5.02
CA ILE A 2 15.68 4.01 -4.55
C ILE A 2 15.40 2.97 -3.45
N GLN A 3 15.17 3.41 -2.21
CA GLN A 3 14.80 2.53 -1.11
C GLN A 3 13.28 2.64 -0.86
N HIS A 4 12.54 1.59 -1.22
CA HIS A 4 11.07 1.55 -1.16
C HIS A 4 10.47 1.08 0.18
N ILE A 5 11.27 0.92 1.24
CA ILE A 5 10.80 0.23 2.44
C ILE A 5 10.34 1.25 3.49
N ALA A 6 9.06 1.61 3.41
CA ALA A 6 8.32 2.14 4.56
C ALA A 6 8.33 1.11 5.68
N GLY A 7 8.42 1.58 6.93
CA GLY A 7 8.52 0.75 8.13
C GLY A 7 7.58 -0.45 8.06
N VAL A 8 8.14 -1.65 7.94
CA VAL A 8 7.35 -2.86 8.12
C VAL A 8 7.01 -2.88 9.60
N ALA A 9 5.72 -2.70 9.91
CA ALA A 9 5.21 -2.81 11.28
C ALA A 9 5.35 -4.26 11.74
N PHE A 10 6.55 -4.63 12.22
CA PHE A 10 6.82 -5.95 12.73
C PHE A 10 6.16 -6.11 14.10
N SER A 11 5.38 -7.19 14.26
CA SER A 11 4.62 -7.48 15.48
C SER A 11 5.54 -7.81 16.67
N SER A 12 6.74 -8.36 16.44
CA SER A 12 7.68 -8.76 17.49
C SER A 12 8.65 -7.66 17.91
N ARG A 13 8.86 -7.51 19.23
CA ARG A 13 9.79 -6.52 19.83
C ARG A 13 11.23 -6.74 19.35
N VAL A 14 11.66 -7.99 19.27
CA VAL A 14 13.01 -8.38 18.83
C VAL A 14 13.27 -7.91 17.40
N LEU A 15 12.32 -8.12 16.49
CA LEU A 15 12.47 -7.74 15.10
C LEU A 15 12.43 -6.22 14.92
N ARG A 16 11.61 -5.51 15.72
CA ARG A 16 11.66 -4.04 15.77
C ARG A 16 13.03 -3.52 16.20
N SER A 17 13.63 -4.10 17.24
CA SER A 17 14.97 -3.72 17.69
C SER A 17 16.04 -4.02 16.65
N ALA A 18 15.98 -5.18 15.99
CA ALA A 18 16.92 -5.55 14.91
C ALA A 18 16.84 -4.56 13.73
N VAL A 19 15.62 -4.18 13.32
CA VAL A 19 15.39 -3.21 12.24
C VAL A 19 15.86 -1.81 12.66
N ALA A 20 15.64 -1.41 13.90
CA ALA A 20 16.14 -0.15 14.42
C ALA A 20 17.68 -0.10 14.39
N LEU A 21 18.34 -1.21 14.75
CA LEU A 21 19.79 -1.31 14.68
C LEU A 21 20.29 -1.28 13.23
N ALA A 22 19.63 -2.01 12.32
CA ALA A 22 19.95 -1.96 10.89
C ALA A 22 19.80 -0.54 10.32
N ASN A 23 18.75 0.20 10.72
CA ASN A 23 18.57 1.60 10.33
C ASN A 23 19.71 2.49 10.85
N ILE A 24 20.23 2.24 12.06
CA ILE A 24 21.33 3.01 12.65
C ILE A 24 22.65 2.70 11.96
N VAL A 25 22.96 1.42 11.74
CA VAL A 25 24.27 0.95 11.26
C VAL A 25 24.40 1.05 9.74
N VAL A 26 23.30 0.84 9.01
CA VAL A 26 23.33 0.78 7.54
C VAL A 26 22.62 1.99 6.94
N THR A 27 21.33 2.16 7.24
CA THR A 27 20.51 3.16 6.54
C THR A 27 20.97 4.59 6.81
N ARG A 28 21.31 4.95 8.06
CA ARG A 28 21.76 6.31 8.39
C ARG A 28 23.09 6.70 7.72
N PRO A 29 24.16 5.89 7.78
CA PRO A 29 25.39 6.18 7.04
C PRO A 29 25.15 6.26 5.53
N MET A 30 24.36 5.33 4.99
CA MET A 30 24.01 5.31 3.57
C MET A 30 23.27 6.57 3.12
N LEU A 31 22.29 7.05 3.91
CA LEU A 31 21.58 8.30 3.62
C LEU A 31 22.51 9.52 3.68
N ARG A 32 23.48 9.54 4.60
CA ARG A 32 24.47 10.64 4.70
C ARG A 32 25.47 10.66 3.54
N ALA A 33 25.77 9.49 2.97
CA ALA A 33 26.70 9.36 1.85
C ALA A 33 26.05 9.63 0.49
N ALA A 34 24.72 9.75 0.42
CA ALA A 34 24.00 10.00 -0.83
C ALA A 34 24.03 11.49 -1.20
N ASP A 35 24.29 11.78 -2.47
CA ASP A 35 24.27 13.16 -3.01
C ASP A 35 22.87 13.76 -3.01
N ALA A 36 21.84 12.91 -3.17
CA ALA A 36 20.44 13.31 -3.19
C ALA A 36 19.55 12.25 -2.54
N LEU A 37 18.57 12.72 -1.77
CA LEU A 37 17.58 11.88 -1.09
C LEU A 37 16.21 12.15 -1.66
N VAL A 38 15.57 11.11 -2.19
CA VAL A 38 14.21 11.17 -2.74
C VAL A 38 13.34 10.13 -2.04
N PHE A 39 12.23 10.57 -1.47
CA PHE A 39 11.26 9.73 -0.78
C PHE A 39 9.96 9.68 -1.57
N ILE A 40 9.31 8.52 -1.60
CA ILE A 40 8.03 8.32 -2.30
C ILE A 40 6.78 8.53 -1.44
N SER A 41 6.99 8.77 -0.14
CA SER A 41 5.94 8.93 0.86
C SER A 41 6.46 9.75 2.02
N ASP A 42 5.63 10.68 2.51
CA ASP A 42 5.98 11.53 3.63
C ASP A 42 6.18 10.73 4.94
N THR A 43 5.45 9.63 5.12
CA THR A 43 5.64 8.72 6.27
C THR A 43 7.07 8.19 6.32
N VAL A 44 7.61 7.73 5.18
CA VAL A 44 8.96 7.17 5.12
C VAL A 44 10.02 8.24 5.33
N ARG A 45 9.80 9.42 4.75
CA ARG A 45 10.64 10.60 4.98
C ARG A 45 10.67 10.93 6.47
N HIS A 46 9.51 11.02 7.11
CA HIS A 46 9.40 11.28 8.54
C HIS A 46 10.16 10.23 9.38
N ASP A 47 9.94 8.95 9.11
CA ASP A 47 10.55 7.85 9.85
C ASP A 47 12.09 7.87 9.78
N LEU A 48 12.65 8.23 8.62
CA LEU A 48 14.09 8.18 8.38
C LEU A 48 14.80 9.49 8.73
N VAL A 49 14.25 10.64 8.34
CA VAL A 49 14.90 11.95 8.51
C VAL A 49 14.24 12.85 9.55
N GLY A 50 13.06 12.51 10.07
CA GLY A 50 12.36 13.24 11.15
C GLY A 50 11.50 14.41 10.66
N THR A 51 10.83 15.09 11.61
CA THR A 51 10.12 16.36 11.39
C THR A 51 10.58 17.38 12.44
N PRO A 52 11.21 18.51 12.06
CA PRO A 52 11.63 18.86 10.69
C PRO A 52 12.71 17.91 10.16
N ALA A 53 12.88 17.86 8.83
CA ALA A 53 13.86 16.98 8.21
C ALA A 53 15.28 17.33 8.66
N ARG A 54 16.03 16.34 9.16
CA ARG A 54 17.41 16.52 9.63
C ARG A 54 18.45 16.64 8.51
N MET A 55 18.04 16.47 7.26
CA MET A 55 18.89 16.55 6.07
C MET A 55 18.06 16.94 4.84
N PRO A 56 18.68 17.59 3.83
CA PRO A 56 17.99 17.93 2.59
C PRO A 56 17.43 16.69 1.89
N CYS A 57 16.16 16.77 1.49
CA CYS A 57 15.49 15.68 0.77
C CYS A 57 14.33 16.22 -0.07
N SER A 58 13.97 15.48 -1.11
CA SER A 58 12.80 15.72 -1.94
C SER A 58 11.76 14.64 -1.74
N LEU A 59 10.50 15.04 -1.84
CA LEU A 59 9.36 14.12 -1.85
C LEU A 59 8.85 14.02 -3.28
N LEU A 60 8.87 12.82 -3.85
CA LEU A 60 8.39 12.52 -5.19
C LEU A 60 7.48 11.30 -5.13
N PHE A 61 6.18 11.53 -5.13
CA PHE A 61 5.20 10.45 -5.11
C PHE A 61 5.27 9.64 -6.40
N ASN A 62 5.05 8.33 -6.29
CA ASN A 62 4.91 7.48 -7.46
C ASN A 62 3.70 7.94 -8.29
N GLY A 63 3.88 8.02 -9.61
CA GLY A 63 2.79 8.19 -10.54
C GLY A 63 2.01 6.90 -10.78
N VAL A 64 0.94 7.02 -11.56
CA VAL A 64 0.20 5.90 -12.16
C VAL A 64 0.13 6.14 -13.67
N ASP A 65 0.28 5.08 -14.46
CA ASP A 65 0.13 5.17 -15.91
C ASP A 65 -1.35 5.30 -16.27
N SER A 66 -1.78 6.50 -16.68
CA SER A 66 -3.17 6.78 -17.03
C SER A 66 -3.60 6.21 -18.37
N ALA A 67 -2.66 5.78 -19.24
CA ALA A 67 -3.01 5.06 -20.46
C ALA A 67 -3.41 3.61 -20.16
N VAL A 68 -2.93 3.05 -19.04
CA VAL A 68 -3.29 1.71 -18.57
C VAL A 68 -4.44 1.76 -17.55
N PHE A 69 -4.38 2.69 -16.60
CA PHE A 69 -5.37 2.84 -15.54
C PHE A 69 -6.21 4.09 -15.76
N HIS A 70 -7.33 3.92 -16.41
CA HIS A 70 -8.33 4.96 -16.59
C HIS A 70 -9.74 4.39 -16.32
N PRO A 71 -10.71 5.24 -15.93
CA PRO A 71 -12.11 4.83 -15.91
C PRO A 71 -12.53 4.29 -17.27
N SER A 72 -13.34 3.23 -17.30
CA SER A 72 -14.01 2.80 -18.52
C SER A 72 -14.97 3.90 -18.99
N GLU A 73 -14.96 4.23 -20.27
CA GLU A 73 -15.88 5.22 -20.83
C GLU A 73 -17.31 4.63 -20.92
N GLY A 74 -18.27 5.26 -20.23
CA GLY A 74 -19.70 4.95 -20.33
C GLY A 74 -20.27 3.90 -19.37
N LEU A 75 -21.59 3.70 -19.45
CA LEU A 75 -22.30 2.54 -18.89
C LEU A 75 -21.94 1.30 -19.72
N ALA A 76 -20.70 0.84 -19.60
CA ALA A 76 -20.32 -0.42 -20.19
C ALA A 76 -21.20 -1.54 -19.59
N PRO A 77 -21.58 -2.57 -20.39
CA PRO A 77 -22.15 -3.79 -19.83
C PRO A 77 -21.23 -4.35 -18.74
N GLU A 78 -21.78 -5.20 -17.86
CA GLU A 78 -21.02 -5.90 -16.81
C GLU A 78 -19.62 -6.29 -17.34
N PRO A 79 -18.53 -5.85 -16.68
CA PRO A 79 -17.18 -6.22 -17.09
C PRO A 79 -17.10 -7.74 -17.26
N ASP A 80 -16.46 -8.23 -18.33
CA ASP A 80 -16.27 -9.68 -18.57
C ASP A 80 -15.67 -10.40 -17.35
N ALA A 81 -14.86 -9.70 -16.56
CA ALA A 81 -14.29 -10.20 -15.31
C ALA A 81 -15.33 -10.58 -14.24
N LEU A 82 -16.57 -10.09 -14.34
CA LEU A 82 -17.70 -10.42 -13.46
C LEU A 82 -18.63 -11.47 -14.08
N ALA A 83 -18.41 -11.86 -15.34
CA ALA A 83 -19.25 -12.83 -16.02
C ALA A 83 -19.24 -14.18 -15.27
N GLY A 84 -20.43 -14.70 -14.96
CA GLY A 84 -20.60 -15.95 -14.23
C GLY A 84 -20.47 -15.84 -12.70
N MET A 85 -20.21 -14.65 -12.14
CA MET A 85 -20.30 -14.44 -10.70
C MET A 85 -21.76 -14.28 -10.25
N PRO A 86 -22.19 -14.89 -9.14
CA PRO A 86 -23.57 -14.80 -8.64
C PRO A 86 -23.81 -13.46 -7.93
N ILE A 87 -23.73 -12.35 -8.66
CA ILE A 87 -23.95 -11.00 -8.14
C ILE A 87 -25.28 -10.49 -8.68
N ALA A 88 -26.25 -10.23 -7.80
CA ALA A 88 -27.55 -9.74 -8.21
C ALA A 88 -27.42 -8.33 -8.86
N PRO A 89 -28.20 -8.04 -9.92
CA PRO A 89 -28.24 -6.71 -10.53
C PRO A 89 -28.53 -5.62 -9.47
N GLY A 90 -27.82 -4.50 -9.54
CA GLY A 90 -27.96 -3.39 -8.58
C GLY A 90 -27.26 -3.57 -7.23
N THR A 91 -26.64 -4.73 -6.97
CA THR A 91 -25.82 -4.92 -5.76
C THR A 91 -24.61 -3.99 -5.78
N ARG A 92 -24.38 -3.26 -4.69
CA ARG A 92 -23.19 -2.41 -4.54
C ARG A 92 -21.95 -3.27 -4.36
N ARG A 93 -20.87 -2.92 -5.05
CA ARG A 93 -19.65 -3.73 -5.09
C ARG A 93 -18.50 -3.01 -4.41
N ILE A 94 -17.71 -3.77 -3.68
CA ILE A 94 -16.46 -3.32 -3.07
C ILE A 94 -15.34 -4.21 -3.61
N LEU A 95 -14.33 -3.61 -4.23
CA LEU A 95 -13.17 -4.32 -4.77
C LEU A 95 -11.96 -4.11 -3.87
N PHE A 96 -11.33 -5.22 -3.46
CA PHE A 96 -10.01 -5.23 -2.84
C PHE A 96 -9.02 -5.87 -3.82
N VAL A 97 -7.92 -5.16 -4.11
CA VAL A 97 -6.82 -5.67 -4.94
C VAL A 97 -5.50 -5.60 -4.17
N GLY A 98 -4.85 -6.75 -3.99
CA GLY A 98 -3.53 -6.84 -3.40
C GLY A 98 -3.23 -8.16 -2.71
N ARG A 99 -1.98 -8.31 -2.26
CA ARG A 99 -1.53 -9.51 -1.53
C ARG A 99 -2.29 -9.71 -0.22
N TYR A 100 -2.53 -10.97 0.17
CA TYR A 100 -3.32 -11.33 1.34
C TYR A 100 -2.51 -11.37 2.64
N VAL A 101 -1.87 -10.26 2.94
CA VAL A 101 -1.05 -10.09 4.14
C VAL A 101 -1.79 -9.32 5.24
N GLU A 102 -1.54 -9.65 6.51
CA GLU A 102 -2.25 -9.04 7.67
C GLU A 102 -2.27 -7.50 7.63
N LYS A 103 -1.14 -6.88 7.25
CA LYS A 103 -0.98 -5.43 7.17
C LYS A 103 -1.90 -4.74 6.15
N LYS A 104 -2.57 -5.50 5.28
CA LYS A 104 -3.56 -4.97 4.33
C LYS A 104 -4.98 -4.89 4.92
N GLY A 105 -5.15 -5.24 6.20
CA GLY A 105 -6.42 -5.05 6.89
C GLY A 105 -7.49 -6.06 6.48
N LEU A 106 -7.10 -7.23 5.94
CA LEU A 106 -8.05 -8.26 5.49
C LEU A 106 -9.03 -8.70 6.59
N ARG A 107 -8.63 -8.67 7.85
CA ARG A 107 -9.54 -8.94 8.98
C ARG A 107 -10.69 -7.95 9.05
N VAL A 108 -10.44 -6.69 8.76
CA VAL A 108 -11.46 -5.63 8.73
C VAL A 108 -12.37 -5.84 7.52
N VAL A 109 -11.80 -6.12 6.33
CA VAL A 109 -12.58 -6.42 5.12
C VAL A 109 -13.50 -7.61 5.34
N ARG A 110 -12.99 -8.68 5.96
CA ARG A 110 -13.79 -9.87 6.32
C ARG A 110 -14.92 -9.54 7.30
N ALA A 111 -14.64 -8.74 8.33
CA ALA A 111 -15.65 -8.34 9.30
C ALA A 111 -16.76 -7.49 8.67
N LEU A 112 -16.41 -6.60 7.73
CA LEU A 112 -17.36 -5.79 6.98
C LEU A 112 -18.20 -6.65 6.02
N ALA A 113 -17.57 -7.60 5.31
CA ALA A 113 -18.29 -8.52 4.44
C ALA A 113 -19.33 -9.36 5.21
N ALA A 114 -19.00 -9.76 6.44
CA ALA A 114 -19.92 -10.51 7.28
C ALA A 114 -21.07 -9.66 7.86
N SER A 115 -20.90 -8.34 7.99
CA SER A 115 -21.92 -7.46 8.56
C SER A 115 -22.79 -6.74 7.53
N ARG A 116 -22.42 -6.83 6.24
CA ARG A 116 -23.05 -6.09 5.14
C ARG A 116 -23.39 -7.02 3.98
N GLU A 117 -24.43 -7.81 4.15
CA GLU A 117 -24.97 -8.71 3.12
C GLU A 117 -25.53 -7.95 1.90
N ASP A 118 -25.78 -6.64 2.02
CA ASP A 118 -26.18 -5.76 0.93
C ASP A 118 -25.03 -5.38 -0.03
N LEU A 119 -23.79 -5.79 0.29
CA LEU A 119 -22.59 -5.48 -0.47
C LEU A 119 -21.94 -6.76 -1.00
N ALA A 120 -21.50 -6.74 -2.26
CA ALA A 120 -20.66 -7.78 -2.83
C ALA A 120 -19.18 -7.40 -2.69
N PHE A 121 -18.40 -8.18 -1.94
CA PHE A 121 -16.96 -8.00 -1.80
C PHE A 121 -16.20 -8.86 -2.81
N LEU A 122 -15.49 -8.21 -3.73
CA LEU A 122 -14.63 -8.82 -4.74
C LEU A 122 -13.18 -8.76 -4.27
N MET A 123 -12.51 -9.91 -4.24
CA MET A 123 -11.15 -10.05 -3.74
C MET A 123 -10.22 -10.53 -4.85
N VAL A 124 -9.22 -9.72 -5.20
CA VAL A 124 -8.23 -10.05 -6.24
C VAL A 124 -6.83 -10.01 -5.63
N GLY A 125 -6.18 -11.16 -5.59
CA GLY A 125 -4.82 -11.28 -5.06
C GLY A 125 -4.47 -12.69 -4.62
N SER A 126 -3.24 -12.83 -4.11
CA SER A 126 -2.67 -14.06 -3.59
C SER A 126 -1.55 -13.78 -2.60
N GLY A 127 -1.12 -14.82 -1.89
CA GLY A 127 0.06 -14.82 -1.02
C GLY A 127 -0.16 -14.32 0.39
#